data_AF-A0A836KRW7-F1
#
_entry.id   AF-A0A836KRW7-F1
#
_cell.length_a   1.000
_cell.length_b   1.000
_cell.length_c   1.000
_cell.angle_alpha   90.00
_cell.angle_beta   90.00
_cell.angle_gamma   90.00
#
_symmetry.space_group_name_H-M   'P 1'
#
loop_
_entity.id
_entity.type
_entity.pdbx_description
1 polymer ?
#
loop_
_entity_poly.entity_id
_entity_poly.type
_entity_poly.pdbx_seq_one_letter_code
_entity_poly.pdbx_strand_id
1 'polypeptide(L)'
;MYAALSPAHSQLRLKILSEATKHARTTGFTNATLAASLKSIEVEDISDRTLSRIFGRGFPIALVEHIARSANLHVHRELEAAFSKDAIIRSIDANVNAFVHNQLLLPTEKNVAEKAILSKFELLAPLAAHWPSAVALEYLPSNLPYTAINLAEFVDTTVYYMERIVTLGELLEPARRILQSKAMASCIPHGDAGSNGVSQTSAFLNNFLKGISLSSGPYADHSTFNFGWYCRRAQVALLYGAAATSFLGDASRNAADTRCFTKAAIETVF
;
A
#
# COMPACT_ATOMS: atom_id res chain seq x y z
N MET A 1 -19.56 -4.84 -18.59
CA MET A 1 -19.36 -3.37 -18.75
C MET A 1 -20.58 -2.67 -18.16
N TYR A 2 -20.47 -2.03 -16.99
CA TYR A 2 -21.57 -1.22 -16.46
C TYR A 2 -21.69 0.08 -17.25
N ALA A 3 -22.92 0.53 -17.50
CA ALA A 3 -23.15 1.90 -17.92
C ALA A 3 -22.51 2.84 -16.89
N ALA A 4 -21.67 3.77 -17.35
CA ALA A 4 -21.02 4.73 -16.47
C ALA A 4 -22.11 5.46 -15.65
N LEU A 5 -21.97 5.45 -14.33
CA LEU A 5 -22.84 6.26 -13.47
C LEU A 5 -22.66 7.72 -13.86
N SER A 6 -23.75 8.49 -13.89
CA SER A 6 -23.61 9.93 -14.06
C SER A 6 -22.80 10.52 -12.89
N PRO A 7 -22.10 11.65 -13.09
CA PRO A 7 -21.26 12.24 -12.05
C PRO A 7 -21.97 12.42 -10.70
N ALA A 8 -23.23 12.86 -10.72
CA ALA A 8 -24.07 13.00 -9.53
C ALA A 8 -24.31 11.67 -8.79
N HIS A 9 -24.58 10.58 -9.52
CA HIS A 9 -24.77 9.26 -8.93
C HIS A 9 -23.46 8.69 -8.35
N SER A 10 -22.32 8.99 -8.97
CA SER A 10 -21.01 8.61 -8.45
C SER A 10 -20.69 9.33 -7.14
N GLN A 11 -20.92 10.64 -7.08
CA GLN A 11 -20.74 11.44 -5.86
C GLN A 11 -21.66 10.97 -4.73
N LEU A 12 -22.94 10.73 -5.03
CA LEU A 12 -23.90 10.21 -4.05
C LEU A 12 -23.46 8.85 -3.51
N ARG A 13 -23.03 7.93 -4.39
CA ARG A 13 -22.51 6.62 -4.01
C ARG A 13 -21.33 6.76 -3.05
N LEU A 14 -20.35 7.62 -3.36
CA LEU A 14 -19.20 7.85 -2.49
C LEU A 14 -19.59 8.43 -1.14
N LYS A 15 -20.54 9.39 -1.11
CA LYS A 15 -21.07 9.98 0.13
C LYS A 15 -21.69 8.90 1.03
N ILE A 16 -22.54 8.04 0.45
CA ILE A 16 -23.20 6.94 1.19
C ILE A 16 -22.17 5.93 1.71
N LEU A 17 -21.20 5.54 0.89
CA LEU A 17 -20.18 4.55 1.28
C LEU A 17 -19.22 5.07 2.35
N SER A 18 -18.84 6.35 2.26
CA SER A 18 -18.00 7.01 3.25
C SER A 18 -18.69 7.07 4.61
N GLU A 19 -19.98 7.41 4.64
CA GLU A 19 -20.76 7.42 5.88
C GLU A 19 -20.99 6.01 6.42
N ALA A 20 -21.35 5.06 5.56
CA ALA A 20 -21.55 3.66 5.92
C ALA A 20 -20.32 3.01 6.57
N THR A 21 -19.11 3.41 6.17
CA THR A 21 -17.86 2.91 6.76
C THR A 21 -17.79 3.19 8.27
N LYS A 22 -18.38 4.29 8.75
CA LYS A 22 -18.43 4.64 10.17
C LYS A 22 -19.32 3.68 10.98
N HIS A 23 -20.37 3.17 10.36
CA HIS A 23 -21.36 2.26 10.96
C HIS A 23 -21.02 0.78 10.77
N ALA A 24 -20.09 0.44 9.86
CA ALA A 24 -19.72 -0.93 9.55
C ALA A 24 -19.20 -1.74 10.75
N ARG A 25 -18.63 -1.07 11.76
CA ARG A 25 -18.15 -1.70 13.00
C ARG A 25 -19.28 -2.22 13.89
N THR A 26 -20.47 -1.64 13.80
CA THR A 26 -21.61 -1.96 14.67
C THR A 26 -22.61 -2.89 13.99
N THR A 27 -22.86 -2.67 12.70
CA THR A 27 -23.92 -3.36 11.95
C THR A 27 -23.39 -4.26 10.83
N GLY A 28 -22.06 -4.33 10.68
CA GLY A 28 -21.39 -5.13 9.66
C GLY A 28 -21.68 -4.66 8.23
N PHE A 29 -21.63 -5.62 7.30
CA PHE A 29 -21.84 -5.40 5.87
C PHE A 29 -23.28 -5.77 5.48
N THR A 30 -24.25 -5.00 5.97
CA THR A 30 -25.68 -5.31 5.82
C THR A 30 -26.49 -4.10 5.35
N ASN A 31 -27.75 -4.33 4.97
CA ASN A 31 -28.68 -3.25 4.64
C ASN A 31 -29.07 -2.41 5.87
N ALA A 32 -28.86 -2.91 7.10
CA ALA A 32 -29.02 -2.08 8.30
C ALA A 32 -27.97 -0.95 8.34
N THR A 33 -26.75 -1.23 7.89
CA THR A 33 -25.68 -0.22 7.73
C THR A 33 -26.07 0.84 6.69
N LEU A 34 -26.77 0.45 5.62
CA LEU A 34 -27.31 1.39 4.63
C LEU A 34 -28.39 2.28 5.25
N ALA A 35 -29.34 1.71 5.99
CA ALA A 35 -30.38 2.51 6.65
C ALA A 35 -29.78 3.51 7.65
N ALA A 36 -28.78 3.09 8.44
CA ALA A 36 -28.06 3.96 9.37
C ALA A 36 -27.30 5.09 8.67
N SER A 37 -26.63 4.79 7.55
CA SER A 37 -25.91 5.81 6.78
C SER A 37 -26.85 6.80 6.10
N LEU A 38 -27.95 6.35 5.49
CA LEU A 38 -28.95 7.21 4.87
C LEU A 38 -29.57 8.19 5.90
N LYS A 39 -29.89 7.69 7.10
CA LYS A 39 -30.40 8.52 8.20
C LYS A 39 -29.39 9.61 8.61
N SER A 40 -28.09 9.32 8.53
CA SER A 40 -27.02 10.25 8.94
C SER A 40 -26.71 11.33 7.89
N ILE A 41 -27.03 11.09 6.62
CA ILE A 41 -26.74 12.04 5.52
C ILE A 41 -27.87 13.06 5.34
N GLU A 42 -29.00 12.90 6.06
CA GLU A 42 -30.19 13.77 5.99
C GLU A 42 -30.70 13.97 4.55
N VAL A 43 -30.55 12.95 3.69
CA VAL A 43 -31.10 13.02 2.33
C VAL A 43 -32.52 12.49 2.37
N GLU A 44 -33.48 13.40 2.34
CA GLU A 44 -34.88 13.05 2.10
C GLU A 44 -35.04 12.52 0.65
N ASP A 45 -35.77 11.40 0.51
CA ASP A 45 -36.24 10.79 -0.74
C ASP A 45 -35.21 10.25 -1.75
N ILE A 46 -34.25 9.43 -1.30
CA ILE A 46 -33.54 8.52 -2.23
C ILE A 46 -34.44 7.33 -2.55
N SER A 47 -34.99 7.30 -3.77
CA SER A 47 -35.81 6.16 -4.23
C SER A 47 -35.02 4.84 -4.28
N ASP A 48 -35.70 3.72 -4.04
CA ASP A 48 -35.13 2.36 -4.17
C ASP A 48 -34.56 2.10 -5.58
N ARG A 49 -35.15 2.73 -6.60
CA ARG A 49 -34.65 2.67 -7.98
C ARG A 49 -33.30 3.35 -8.12
N THR A 50 -33.09 4.47 -7.44
CA THR A 50 -31.80 5.16 -7.39
C THR A 50 -30.77 4.29 -6.66
N LEU A 51 -31.12 3.73 -5.50
CA LEU A 51 -30.23 2.84 -4.73
C LEU A 51 -29.80 1.60 -5.54
N SER A 52 -30.75 0.95 -6.20
CA SER A 52 -30.48 -0.24 -7.04
C SER A 52 -29.57 0.10 -8.23
N ARG A 53 -29.70 1.31 -8.78
CA ARG A 53 -28.86 1.79 -9.88
C ARG A 53 -27.43 2.11 -9.43
N ILE A 54 -27.25 2.76 -8.27
CA ILE A 54 -25.92 3.08 -7.76
C ILE A 54 -25.19 1.86 -7.17
N PHE A 55 -25.94 0.90 -6.63
CA PHE A 55 -25.44 -0.35 -6.04
C PHE A 55 -25.90 -1.58 -6.83
N GLY A 56 -25.57 -1.65 -8.11
CA GLY A 56 -26.05 -2.71 -9.02
C GLY A 56 -25.69 -4.16 -8.66
N ARG A 57 -24.72 -4.40 -7.76
CA ARG A 57 -24.38 -5.73 -7.21
C ARG A 57 -24.81 -5.92 -5.75
N GLY A 58 -25.52 -4.93 -5.20
CA GLY A 58 -25.87 -4.83 -3.79
C GLY A 58 -24.96 -3.87 -3.04
N PHE A 59 -25.56 -3.19 -2.05
CA PHE A 59 -24.86 -2.28 -1.16
C PHE A 59 -23.78 -2.98 -0.31
N PRO A 60 -24.02 -4.16 0.30
CA PRO A 60 -23.04 -4.83 1.14
C PRO A 60 -21.67 -5.02 0.48
N ILE A 61 -21.64 -5.59 -0.74
CA ILE A 61 -20.37 -5.77 -1.47
C ILE A 61 -19.76 -4.43 -1.89
N ALA A 62 -20.57 -3.43 -2.26
CA ALA A 62 -20.05 -2.11 -2.60
C ALA A 62 -19.36 -1.44 -1.41
N LEU A 63 -19.82 -1.68 -0.18
CA LEU A 63 -19.17 -1.24 1.05
C LEU A 63 -17.86 -1.99 1.30
N VAL A 64 -17.85 -3.32 1.15
CA VAL A 64 -16.62 -4.11 1.28
C VAL A 64 -15.55 -3.62 0.30
N GLU A 65 -15.90 -3.47 -0.98
CA GLU A 65 -15.00 -2.98 -2.02
C GLU A 65 -14.48 -1.56 -1.72
N HIS A 66 -15.33 -0.69 -1.18
CA HIS A 66 -14.93 0.66 -0.79
C HIS A 66 -13.90 0.66 0.34
N ILE A 67 -14.13 -0.15 1.39
CA ILE A 67 -13.20 -0.27 2.52
C ILE A 67 -11.89 -0.89 2.06
N ALA A 68 -11.94 -1.98 1.28
CA ALA A 68 -10.74 -2.65 0.78
C ALA A 68 -9.91 -1.73 -0.14
N ARG A 69 -10.55 -0.96 -1.03
CA ARG A 69 -9.85 0.06 -1.85
C ARG A 69 -9.29 1.20 -1.02
N SER A 70 -10.03 1.68 -0.02
CA SER A 70 -9.54 2.71 0.90
C SER A 70 -8.32 2.23 1.67
N ALA A 71 -8.30 0.95 2.08
CA ALA A 71 -7.16 0.34 2.74
C ALA A 71 -5.95 0.23 1.79
N ASN A 72 -6.15 -0.19 0.54
CA ASN A 72 -5.10 -0.20 -0.48
C ASN A 72 -4.49 1.20 -0.70
N LEU A 73 -5.35 2.22 -0.83
CA LEU A 73 -4.91 3.60 -1.00
C LEU A 73 -4.11 4.11 0.21
N HIS A 74 -4.52 3.74 1.42
CA HIS A 74 -3.76 4.09 2.62
C HIS A 74 -2.39 3.41 2.63
N VAL A 75 -2.33 2.11 2.32
CA VAL A 75 -1.06 1.39 2.19
C VAL A 75 -0.16 2.05 1.16
N HIS A 76 -0.68 2.40 -0.01
CA HIS A 76 0.09 3.12 -1.03
C HIS A 76 0.72 4.41 -0.47
N ARG A 77 -0.05 5.22 0.28
CA ARG A 77 0.47 6.44 0.91
C ARG A 77 1.54 6.17 1.96
N GLU A 78 1.37 5.13 2.78
CA GLU A 78 2.36 4.71 3.76
C GLU A 78 3.66 4.23 3.09
N LEU A 79 3.55 3.48 2.00
CA LEU A 79 4.70 3.02 1.23
C LEU A 79 5.40 4.19 0.53
N GLU A 80 4.66 5.13 -0.06
CA GLU A 80 5.24 6.34 -0.65
C GLU A 80 5.97 7.19 0.40
N ALA A 81 5.37 7.37 1.58
CA ALA A 81 5.97 8.12 2.66
C ALA A 81 7.27 7.49 3.19
N ALA A 82 7.32 6.16 3.25
CA ALA A 82 8.46 5.43 3.83
C ALA A 82 9.55 5.04 2.80
N PHE A 83 9.16 4.71 1.57
CA PHE A 83 10.02 4.04 0.57
C PHE A 83 10.11 4.78 -0.76
N SER A 84 9.58 6.01 -0.86
CA SER A 84 9.87 6.87 -2.01
C SER A 84 11.37 7.17 -2.11
N LYS A 85 11.83 7.45 -3.33
CA LYS A 85 13.23 7.85 -3.58
C LYS A 85 13.62 9.03 -2.67
N ASP A 86 12.73 10.00 -2.53
CA ASP A 86 12.95 11.19 -1.70
C ASP A 86 12.98 10.85 -0.21
N ALA A 87 12.13 9.93 0.26
CA ALA A 87 12.17 9.47 1.65
C ALA A 87 13.51 8.80 1.99
N ILE A 88 14.01 7.94 1.10
CA ILE A 88 15.31 7.27 1.27
C ILE A 88 16.45 8.28 1.23
N ILE A 89 16.45 9.21 0.26
CA ILE A 89 17.48 10.26 0.18
C ILE A 89 17.47 11.13 1.43
N ARG A 90 16.29 11.53 1.94
CA ARG A 90 16.19 12.27 3.21
C ARG A 90 16.72 11.48 4.40
N SER A 91 16.47 10.17 4.46
CA SER A 91 17.01 9.30 5.51
C SER A 91 18.53 9.22 5.47
N ILE A 92 19.11 9.09 4.26
CA ILE A 92 20.57 9.12 4.05
C ILE A 92 21.14 10.48 4.41
N ASP A 93 20.47 11.57 4.03
CA ASP A 93 20.92 12.93 4.29
C ASP A 93 20.92 13.28 5.79
N ALA A 94 19.97 12.73 6.54
CA ALA A 94 19.97 12.83 8.00
C ALA A 94 21.08 11.99 8.65
N ASN A 95 21.62 10.99 7.95
CA ASN A 95 22.55 9.99 8.48
C ASN A 95 23.78 9.78 7.58
N VAL A 96 24.31 10.86 6.97
CA VAL A 96 25.35 10.76 5.92
C VAL A 96 26.57 9.97 6.39
N ASN A 97 27.04 10.24 7.61
CA ASN A 97 28.20 9.56 8.17
C ASN A 97 27.96 8.06 8.30
N ALA A 98 26.80 7.65 8.82
CA ALA A 98 26.44 6.23 8.92
C ALA A 98 26.32 5.60 7.53
N PHE A 99 25.75 6.30 6.55
CA PHE A 99 25.66 5.82 5.17
C PHE A 99 27.05 5.61 4.55
N VAL A 100 27.94 6.60 4.62
CA VAL A 100 29.30 6.52 4.05
C VAL A 100 30.10 5.36 4.66
N HIS A 101 29.96 5.13 5.97
CA HIS A 101 30.65 4.06 6.69
C HIS A 101 29.94 2.70 6.67
N ASN A 102 28.88 2.54 5.85
CA ASN A 102 28.09 1.31 5.76
C ASN A 102 27.37 0.88 7.05
N GLN A 103 27.07 1.82 7.93
CA GLN A 103 26.39 1.58 9.20
C GLN A 103 24.88 1.87 9.13
N LEU A 104 24.44 2.58 8.08
CA LEU A 104 23.02 2.81 7.83
C LEU A 104 22.41 1.58 7.15
N LEU A 105 21.45 0.95 7.83
CA LEU A 105 20.64 -0.12 7.24
C LEU A 105 19.60 0.50 6.31
N LEU A 106 19.79 0.31 5.01
CA LEU A 106 18.79 0.67 4.01
C LEU A 106 17.60 -0.29 4.10
N PRO A 107 16.37 0.17 3.82
CA PRO A 107 15.23 -0.71 3.73
C PRO A 107 15.44 -1.81 2.70
N THR A 108 14.84 -2.97 2.95
CA THR A 108 14.84 -4.12 2.04
C THR A 108 13.43 -4.42 1.55
N GLU A 109 13.30 -5.32 0.57
CA GLU A 109 11.98 -5.77 0.07
C GLU A 109 11.12 -6.38 1.18
N LYS A 110 11.74 -7.02 2.17
CA LYS A 110 11.11 -7.51 3.39
C LYS A 110 10.43 -6.39 4.18
N ASN A 111 11.09 -5.25 4.36
CA ASN A 111 10.50 -4.10 5.07
C ASN A 111 9.28 -3.53 4.34
N VAL A 112 9.30 -3.54 3.00
CA VAL A 112 8.17 -3.11 2.17
C VAL A 112 6.98 -4.06 2.35
N ALA A 113 7.21 -5.37 2.24
CA ALA A 113 6.17 -6.38 2.41
C ALA A 113 5.54 -6.33 3.81
N GLU A 114 6.38 -6.22 4.86
CA GLU A 114 5.92 -6.12 6.25
C GLU A 114 5.05 -4.88 6.44
N LYS A 115 5.53 -3.71 6.02
CA LYS A 115 4.77 -2.46 6.15
C LYS A 115 3.46 -2.52 5.37
N ALA A 116 3.47 -3.02 4.13
CA ALA A 116 2.28 -3.08 3.30
C ALA A 116 1.17 -3.96 3.90
N ILE A 117 1.53 -5.19 4.29
CA ILE A 117 0.57 -6.17 4.81
C ILE A 117 0.08 -5.76 6.20
N LEU A 118 0.98 -5.37 7.10
CA LEU A 118 0.59 -4.98 8.46
C LEU A 118 -0.26 -3.71 8.48
N SER A 119 0.09 -2.67 7.71
CA SER A 119 -0.73 -1.45 7.64
C SER A 119 -2.13 -1.71 7.11
N LYS A 120 -2.29 -2.68 6.20
CA LYS A 120 -3.61 -3.09 5.73
C LYS A 120 -4.43 -3.75 6.85
N PHE A 121 -3.85 -4.68 7.61
CA PHE A 121 -4.54 -5.32 8.72
C PHE A 121 -4.82 -4.38 9.89
N GLU A 122 -3.94 -3.41 10.16
CA GLU A 122 -4.18 -2.38 11.17
C GLU A 122 -5.44 -1.57 10.86
N LEU A 123 -5.71 -1.28 9.58
CA LEU A 123 -6.95 -0.62 9.15
C LEU A 123 -8.18 -1.53 9.22
N LEU A 124 -8.02 -2.83 8.96
CA LEU A 124 -9.12 -3.79 8.98
C LEU A 124 -9.42 -4.32 10.38
N ALA A 125 -8.49 -4.22 11.33
CA ALA A 125 -8.63 -4.72 12.70
C ALA A 125 -9.92 -4.27 13.40
N PRO A 126 -10.39 -3.02 13.27
CA PRO A 126 -11.66 -2.61 13.89
C PRO A 126 -12.91 -3.26 13.29
N LEU A 127 -12.78 -3.90 12.13
CA LEU A 127 -13.84 -4.62 11.41
C LEU A 127 -13.67 -6.14 11.50
N ALA A 128 -12.68 -6.64 12.24
CA ALA A 128 -12.32 -8.06 12.29
C ALA A 128 -13.54 -8.96 12.57
N ALA A 129 -14.39 -8.60 13.54
CA ALA A 129 -15.58 -9.38 13.90
C ALA A 129 -16.60 -9.55 12.75
N HIS A 130 -16.63 -8.61 11.81
CA HIS A 130 -17.52 -8.65 10.64
C HIS A 130 -16.81 -9.04 9.35
N TRP A 131 -15.47 -9.10 9.35
CA TRP A 131 -14.68 -9.39 8.15
C TRP A 131 -14.95 -10.78 7.55
N PRO A 132 -15.24 -11.85 8.31
CA PRO A 132 -15.66 -13.12 7.72
C PRO A 132 -16.88 -12.99 6.79
N SER A 133 -17.84 -12.15 7.14
CA SER A 133 -19.01 -11.88 6.27
C SER A 133 -18.64 -11.08 5.01
N ALA A 134 -17.66 -10.17 5.11
CA ALA A 134 -17.12 -9.46 3.95
C ALA A 134 -16.43 -10.42 2.98
N VAL A 135 -15.59 -11.32 3.51
CA VAL A 135 -14.90 -12.33 2.70
C VAL A 135 -15.92 -13.25 2.02
N ALA A 136 -16.97 -13.68 2.71
CA ALA A 136 -18.03 -14.47 2.08
C ALA A 136 -18.68 -13.74 0.88
N LEU A 137 -18.88 -12.41 0.97
CA LEU A 137 -19.39 -11.59 -0.14
C LEU A 137 -18.38 -11.48 -1.30
N GLU A 138 -17.09 -11.33 -0.98
CA GLU A 138 -16.01 -11.21 -1.98
C GLU A 138 -15.82 -12.48 -2.81
N TYR A 139 -16.05 -13.65 -2.22
CA TYR A 139 -15.88 -14.96 -2.85
C TYR A 139 -17.10 -15.43 -3.66
N LEU A 140 -18.20 -14.67 -3.67
CA LEU A 140 -19.32 -14.96 -4.56
C LEU A 140 -18.86 -14.86 -6.03
N PRO A 141 -19.28 -15.79 -6.93
CA PRO A 141 -18.82 -15.79 -8.33
C PRO A 141 -19.06 -14.47 -9.08
N SER A 142 -20.13 -13.76 -8.75
CA SER A 142 -20.47 -12.45 -9.34
C SER A 142 -19.54 -11.31 -8.88
N ASN A 143 -18.82 -11.49 -7.77
CA ASN A 143 -17.95 -10.49 -7.16
C ASN A 143 -16.46 -10.81 -7.33
N LEU A 144 -16.12 -12.10 -7.47
CA LEU A 144 -14.74 -12.58 -7.54
C LEU A 144 -13.84 -11.82 -8.53
N PRO A 145 -14.27 -11.46 -9.76
CA PRO A 145 -13.42 -10.69 -10.67
C PRO A 145 -13.02 -9.32 -10.11
N TYR A 146 -13.92 -8.66 -9.38
CA TYR A 146 -13.66 -7.34 -8.79
C TYR A 146 -12.78 -7.43 -7.54
N THR A 147 -12.98 -8.47 -6.73
CA THR A 147 -12.09 -8.82 -5.62
C THR A 147 -10.68 -9.09 -6.12
N ALA A 148 -10.53 -9.88 -7.19
CA ALA A 148 -9.24 -10.22 -7.77
C ALA A 148 -8.51 -8.98 -8.31
N ILE A 149 -9.21 -8.07 -8.98
CA ILE A 149 -8.62 -6.78 -9.43
C ILE A 149 -8.12 -5.97 -8.22
N ASN A 150 -8.93 -5.87 -7.17
CA ASN A 150 -8.58 -5.11 -5.97
C ASN A 150 -7.40 -5.72 -5.20
N LEU A 151 -7.31 -7.06 -5.16
CA LEU A 151 -6.15 -7.77 -4.62
C LEU A 151 -4.92 -7.54 -5.49
N ALA A 152 -5.05 -7.67 -6.81
CA ALA A 152 -3.97 -7.43 -7.75
C ALA A 152 -3.40 -6.01 -7.61
N GLU A 153 -4.25 -4.98 -7.49
CA GLU A 153 -3.80 -3.60 -7.29
C GLU A 153 -2.95 -3.43 -6.02
N PHE A 154 -3.34 -4.06 -4.91
CA PHE A 154 -2.58 -4.08 -3.67
C PHE A 154 -1.21 -4.77 -3.83
N VAL A 155 -1.22 -5.95 -4.44
CA VAL A 155 -0.03 -6.75 -4.66
C VAL A 155 0.93 -6.01 -5.60
N ASP A 156 0.43 -5.50 -6.72
CA ASP A 156 1.21 -4.78 -7.73
C ASP A 156 1.83 -3.51 -7.13
N THR A 157 1.09 -2.77 -6.30
CA THR A 157 1.62 -1.62 -5.56
C THR A 157 2.75 -2.03 -4.62
N THR A 158 2.60 -3.15 -3.90
CA THR A 158 3.63 -3.63 -2.97
C THR A 158 4.89 -4.06 -3.71
N VAL A 159 4.74 -4.86 -4.76
CA VAL A 159 5.85 -5.34 -5.62
C VAL A 159 6.56 -4.16 -6.29
N TYR A 160 5.82 -3.14 -6.71
CA TYR A 160 6.40 -1.91 -7.25
C TYR A 160 7.39 -1.27 -6.27
N TYR A 161 7.02 -1.09 -4.99
CA TYR A 161 7.97 -0.54 -4.00
C TYR A 161 9.10 -1.50 -3.64
N MET A 162 8.86 -2.83 -3.66
CA MET A 162 9.91 -3.81 -3.43
C MET A 162 11.00 -3.73 -4.51
N GLU A 163 10.62 -3.73 -5.79
CA GLU A 163 11.55 -3.53 -6.91
C GLU A 163 12.34 -2.24 -6.75
N ARG A 164 11.64 -1.14 -6.45
CA ARG A 164 12.27 0.17 -6.26
C ARG A 164 13.32 0.19 -5.19
N ILE A 165 13.06 -0.44 -4.05
CA ILE A 165 13.99 -0.48 -2.94
C ILE A 165 15.21 -1.34 -3.26
N VAL A 166 15.02 -2.49 -3.91
CA VAL A 166 16.14 -3.36 -4.32
C VAL A 166 17.04 -2.62 -5.32
N THR A 167 16.47 -2.09 -6.40
CA THR A 167 17.22 -1.35 -7.43
C THR A 167 17.88 -0.09 -6.84
N LEU A 168 17.19 0.62 -5.95
CA LEU A 168 17.79 1.77 -5.29
C LEU A 168 18.97 1.37 -4.39
N GLY A 169 18.88 0.27 -3.64
CA GLY A 169 19.99 -0.25 -2.84
C GLY A 169 21.23 -0.58 -3.69
N GLU A 170 21.02 -1.22 -4.84
CA GLU A 170 22.09 -1.54 -5.80
C GLU A 170 22.77 -0.27 -6.37
N LEU A 171 21.98 0.77 -6.66
CA LEU A 171 22.49 2.04 -7.20
C LEU A 171 23.15 2.93 -6.14
N LEU A 172 22.71 2.82 -4.89
CA LEU A 172 23.27 3.58 -3.78
C LEU A 172 24.66 3.09 -3.38
N GLU A 173 24.99 1.82 -3.65
CA GLU A 173 26.31 1.26 -3.33
C GLU A 173 27.46 1.97 -4.09
N PRO A 174 27.42 2.14 -5.42
CA PRO A 174 28.37 3.00 -6.14
C PRO A 174 28.39 4.44 -5.65
N ALA A 175 27.21 5.02 -5.38
CA ALA A 175 27.09 6.40 -4.90
C ALA A 175 27.78 6.57 -3.53
N ARG A 176 27.63 5.59 -2.63
CA ARG A 176 28.29 5.52 -1.33
C ARG A 176 29.81 5.52 -1.47
N ARG A 177 30.37 4.71 -2.38
CA ARG A 177 31.82 4.67 -2.64
C ARG A 177 32.37 6.00 -3.15
N ILE A 178 31.62 6.70 -4.00
CA ILE A 178 31.98 8.05 -4.49
C ILE A 178 31.96 9.06 -3.35
N LEU A 179 30.96 9.00 -2.47
CA LEU A 179 30.89 9.87 -1.30
C LEU A 179 32.01 9.56 -0.30
N GLN A 180 32.35 8.28 -0.11
CA GLN A 180 33.44 7.86 0.76
C GLN A 180 34.80 8.35 0.24
N SER A 181 35.06 8.24 -1.07
CA SER A 181 36.31 8.73 -1.66
C SER A 181 36.42 10.25 -1.58
N LYS A 182 35.30 10.97 -1.77
CA LYS A 182 35.25 12.42 -1.54
C LYS A 182 35.49 12.78 -0.09
N ALA A 183 34.86 12.09 0.86
CA ALA A 183 35.06 12.32 2.29
C ALA A 183 36.52 12.07 2.71
N MET A 184 37.17 11.04 2.17
CA MET A 184 38.59 10.79 2.39
C MET A 184 39.48 11.87 1.75
N ALA A 185 39.10 12.40 0.58
CA ALA A 185 39.81 13.50 -0.06
C ALA A 185 39.59 14.87 0.62
N SER A 186 38.44 15.06 1.28
CA SER A 186 38.03 16.30 1.95
C SER A 186 38.30 16.33 3.46
N CYS A 187 39.14 15.41 3.97
CA CYS A 187 39.89 15.59 5.21
C CYS A 187 40.96 16.72 5.14
N ILE A 188 40.89 17.56 4.10
CA ILE A 188 41.54 18.87 3.95
C ILE A 188 40.38 19.91 3.99
N PRO A 189 40.45 20.97 4.80
CA PRO A 189 39.31 21.57 5.51
C PRO A 189 38.14 22.06 4.61
N HIS A 190 36.92 21.80 5.06
CA HIS A 190 35.67 22.18 4.41
C HIS A 190 35.31 23.66 4.63
N GLY A 191 35.14 24.39 3.53
CA GLY A 191 34.40 25.65 3.51
C GLY A 191 32.92 25.40 3.27
N ASP A 192 32.12 25.87 4.23
CA ASP A 192 30.74 26.36 4.20
C ASP A 192 29.64 25.68 3.37
N ALA A 193 28.54 25.47 4.09
CA ALA A 193 27.20 25.19 3.57
C ALA A 193 26.83 26.18 2.46
N GLY A 194 26.47 25.64 1.29
CA GLY A 194 25.91 26.42 0.19
C GLY A 194 24.61 27.10 0.61
N SER A 195 24.44 28.35 0.18
CA SER A 195 23.43 29.34 0.60
C SER A 195 21.95 28.99 0.39
N ASN A 196 21.60 27.74 0.07
CA ASN A 196 20.23 27.34 -0.32
C ASN A 196 19.60 26.25 0.58
N GLY A 197 20.24 25.86 1.70
CA GLY A 197 19.66 24.92 2.66
C GLY A 197 19.48 23.47 2.17
N VAL A 198 19.87 23.17 0.92
CA VAL A 198 19.89 21.81 0.35
C VAL A 198 21.26 21.19 0.60
N SER A 199 21.30 20.07 1.33
CA SER A 199 22.53 19.34 1.58
C SER A 199 23.20 18.89 0.27
N GLN A 200 24.52 19.06 0.19
CA GLN A 200 25.32 18.66 -0.97
C GLN A 200 25.17 17.15 -1.28
N THR A 201 24.98 16.32 -0.26
CA THR A 201 24.75 14.88 -0.41
C THR A 201 23.41 14.61 -1.09
N SER A 202 22.33 15.25 -0.63
CA SER A 202 21.00 15.13 -1.25
C SER A 202 21.00 15.60 -2.70
N ALA A 203 21.69 16.71 -3.02
CA ALA A 203 21.81 17.22 -4.38
C ALA A 203 22.56 16.25 -5.30
N PHE A 204 23.66 15.66 -4.80
CA PHE A 204 24.40 14.64 -5.51
C PHE A 204 23.55 13.39 -5.79
N LEU A 205 22.88 12.83 -4.77
CA LEU A 205 22.07 11.61 -4.93
C LEU A 205 20.89 11.85 -5.87
N ASN A 206 20.23 13.01 -5.79
CA ASN A 206 19.15 13.36 -6.71
C ASN A 206 19.61 13.41 -8.16
N ASN A 207 20.78 14.00 -8.41
CA ASN A 207 21.39 14.05 -9.75
C ASN A 207 21.86 12.68 -10.22
N PHE A 208 22.49 11.89 -9.34
CA PHE A 208 22.98 10.54 -9.65
C PHE A 208 21.84 9.60 -10.06
N LEU A 209 20.71 9.71 -9.37
CA LEU A 209 19.54 8.87 -9.61
C LEU A 209 18.54 9.51 -10.61
N LYS A 210 18.90 10.60 -11.28
CA LYS A 210 17.97 11.33 -12.15
C LYS A 210 17.72 10.53 -13.43
N GLY A 211 16.45 10.31 -13.77
CA GLY A 211 16.05 9.62 -15.00
C GLY A 211 16.17 8.10 -14.98
N ILE A 212 16.58 7.50 -13.84
CA ILE A 212 16.65 6.05 -13.70
C ILE A 212 15.27 5.53 -13.27
N SER A 213 14.69 4.61 -14.06
CA SER A 213 13.51 3.88 -13.62
C SER A 213 13.91 2.89 -12.53
N LEU A 214 13.25 2.98 -11.37
CA LEU A 214 13.53 2.10 -10.24
C LEU A 214 12.64 0.84 -10.22
N SER A 215 11.65 0.74 -11.11
CA SER A 215 10.84 -0.47 -11.27
C SER A 215 10.60 -0.73 -12.74
N SER A 216 10.78 -1.99 -13.13
CA SER A 216 10.48 -2.53 -14.47
C SER A 216 8.98 -2.79 -14.63
N GLY A 217 8.28 -3.11 -13.55
CA GLY A 217 6.89 -3.57 -13.64
C GLY A 217 6.80 -4.92 -14.40
N PRO A 218 5.63 -5.24 -14.98
CA PRO A 218 5.39 -6.56 -15.59
C PRO A 218 6.21 -6.81 -16.86
N TYR A 219 6.87 -5.80 -17.42
CA TYR A 219 7.70 -5.88 -18.62
C TYR A 219 9.14 -5.51 -18.30
N ALA A 220 10.11 -6.37 -18.61
CA ALA A 220 11.52 -6.09 -18.34
C ALA A 220 12.11 -5.11 -19.37
N ASP A 221 11.57 -5.12 -20.59
CA ASP A 221 11.86 -4.18 -21.68
C ASP A 221 10.75 -4.29 -22.76
N HIS A 222 10.89 -3.62 -23.92
CA HIS A 222 9.89 -3.51 -25.01
C HIS A 222 9.22 -4.81 -25.54
N SER A 223 9.58 -6.01 -25.06
CA SER A 223 8.87 -7.26 -25.38
C SER A 223 9.19 -8.47 -24.48
N THR A 224 9.98 -8.32 -23.41
CA THR A 224 10.42 -9.46 -22.58
C THR A 224 9.65 -9.54 -21.26
N PHE A 225 9.18 -10.74 -20.94
CA PHE A 225 8.42 -11.03 -19.74
C PHE A 225 9.32 -10.96 -18.50
N ASN A 226 8.97 -10.15 -17.51
CA ASN A 226 9.71 -10.10 -16.26
C ASN A 226 9.24 -11.22 -15.31
N PHE A 227 9.84 -12.40 -15.43
CA PHE A 227 9.49 -13.54 -14.56
C PHE A 227 9.68 -13.22 -13.07
N GLY A 228 10.70 -12.43 -12.73
CA GLY A 228 10.96 -11.99 -11.35
C GLY A 228 9.82 -11.18 -10.76
N TRP A 229 9.22 -10.28 -11.54
CA TRP A 229 8.05 -9.51 -11.13
C TRP A 229 6.86 -10.40 -10.79
N TYR A 230 6.58 -11.42 -11.62
CA TYR A 230 5.49 -12.37 -11.37
C TYR A 230 5.77 -13.30 -10.18
N CYS A 231 7.02 -13.71 -9.95
CA CYS A 231 7.40 -14.44 -8.75
C CYS A 231 7.14 -13.62 -7.49
N ARG A 232 7.57 -12.35 -7.47
CA ARG A 232 7.30 -11.43 -6.35
C ARG A 232 5.81 -11.19 -6.15
N ARG A 233 5.06 -11.03 -7.24
CA ARG A 233 3.60 -10.92 -7.22
C ARG A 233 2.96 -12.14 -6.56
N ALA A 234 3.38 -13.34 -6.93
CA ALA A 234 2.89 -14.58 -6.34
C ALA A 234 3.26 -14.68 -4.85
N GLN A 235 4.50 -14.36 -4.47
CA GLN A 235 4.94 -14.37 -3.07
C GLN A 235 4.11 -13.43 -2.20
N VAL A 236 3.93 -12.17 -2.62
CA VAL A 236 3.14 -11.19 -1.88
C VAL A 236 1.66 -11.59 -1.81
N ALA A 237 1.09 -12.11 -2.91
CA ALA A 237 -0.29 -12.59 -2.91
C ALA A 237 -0.49 -13.78 -1.95
N LEU A 238 0.44 -14.73 -1.93
CA LEU A 238 0.41 -15.87 -1.02
C LEU A 238 0.56 -15.45 0.44
N LEU A 239 1.52 -14.56 0.74
CA LEU A 239 1.73 -14.01 2.08
C LEU A 239 0.49 -13.25 2.58
N TYR A 240 -0.07 -12.36 1.76
CA TYR A 240 -1.29 -11.65 2.10
C TYR A 240 -2.46 -12.61 2.28
N GLY A 241 -2.61 -13.61 1.41
CA GLY A 241 -3.66 -14.62 1.52
C GLY A 241 -3.56 -15.41 2.82
N ALA A 242 -2.36 -15.89 3.18
CA ALA A 242 -2.12 -16.61 4.44
C ALA A 242 -2.35 -15.73 5.67
N ALA A 243 -1.92 -14.47 5.63
CA ALA A 243 -2.18 -13.54 6.71
C ALA A 243 -3.66 -13.18 6.82
N ALA A 244 -4.38 -13.08 5.69
CA ALA A 244 -5.81 -12.82 5.66
C ALA A 244 -6.62 -14.01 6.21
N THR A 245 -6.23 -15.24 5.91
CA THR A 245 -6.85 -16.42 6.51
C THR A 245 -6.55 -16.52 8.01
N SER A 246 -5.33 -16.21 8.44
CA SER A 246 -5.00 -16.07 9.87
C SER A 246 -5.89 -15.02 10.54
N PHE A 247 -6.04 -13.84 9.93
CA PHE A 247 -6.85 -12.74 10.43
C PHE A 247 -8.31 -13.11 10.67
N LEU A 248 -8.88 -13.97 9.82
CA LEU A 248 -10.26 -14.43 9.96
C LEU A 248 -10.50 -15.28 11.20
N GLY A 249 -9.49 -16.01 11.67
CA GLY A 249 -9.55 -16.85 12.86
C GLY A 249 -8.97 -16.21 14.13
N ASP A 250 -8.46 -14.98 14.02
CA ASP A 250 -7.70 -14.35 15.08
C ASP A 250 -8.61 -13.70 16.13
N ALA A 251 -8.63 -14.29 17.33
CA ALA A 251 -9.37 -13.76 18.49
C ALA A 251 -8.49 -12.92 19.44
N SER A 252 -7.21 -12.74 19.11
CA SER A 252 -6.27 -12.00 19.94
C SER A 252 -6.54 -10.48 19.87
N ARG A 253 -6.12 -9.76 20.91
CA ARG A 253 -6.32 -8.31 20.99
C ARG A 253 -5.57 -7.61 19.85
N ASN A 254 -6.30 -6.83 19.04
CA ASN A 254 -5.76 -6.10 17.89
C ASN A 254 -5.07 -7.01 16.85
N ALA A 255 -5.54 -8.25 16.69
CA ALA A 255 -4.98 -9.25 15.77
C ALA A 255 -3.47 -9.48 15.97
N ALA A 256 -3.02 -9.55 17.23
CA ALA A 256 -1.63 -9.73 17.59
C ALA A 256 -1.04 -11.04 17.01
N ASP A 257 -1.80 -12.12 17.01
CA ASP A 257 -1.35 -13.42 16.49
C ASP A 257 -1.13 -13.35 14.98
N THR A 258 -2.05 -12.72 14.24
CA THR A 258 -1.89 -12.45 12.80
C THR A 258 -0.69 -11.59 12.51
N ARG A 259 -0.42 -10.56 13.32
CA ARG A 259 0.78 -9.71 13.16
C ARG A 259 2.06 -10.52 13.38
N CYS A 260 2.09 -11.34 14.42
CA CYS A 260 3.23 -12.22 14.71
C CYS A 260 3.47 -13.23 13.57
N PHE A 261 2.39 -13.91 13.15
CA PHE A 261 2.40 -14.83 12.01
C PHE A 261 2.90 -14.14 10.73
N THR A 262 2.38 -12.95 10.42
CA THR A 262 2.76 -12.19 9.21
C THR A 262 4.26 -11.89 9.21
N LYS A 263 4.81 -11.43 10.34
CA LYS A 263 6.25 -11.14 10.46
C LYS A 263 7.10 -12.39 10.28
N ALA A 264 6.73 -13.50 10.92
CA ALA A 264 7.44 -14.76 10.79
C ALA A 264 7.37 -15.34 9.36
N ALA A 265 6.21 -15.24 8.71
CA ALA A 265 6.04 -15.68 7.32
C ALA A 265 6.88 -14.83 6.37
N ILE A 266 6.93 -13.51 6.57
CA ILE A 266 7.75 -12.60 5.77
C ILE A 266 9.25 -12.90 5.94
N GLU A 267 9.72 -13.14 7.17
CA GLU A 267 11.11 -13.58 7.44
C GLU A 267 11.48 -14.88 6.72
N THR A 268 10.51 -15.77 6.55
CA THR A 268 10.74 -17.06 5.90
C THR A 268 10.81 -16.93 4.38
N VAL A 269 10.11 -15.96 3.80
CA VAL A 269 9.99 -15.77 2.35
C VAL A 269 11.07 -14.82 1.79
N PHE A 270 11.51 -13.83 2.58
CA PHE A 270 12.49 -12.81 2.20
C PHE A 270 13.64 -12.72 3.20
#